data_AF-A0A7X3I1Y5-F1
#
_entry.id   AF-A0A7X3I1Y5-F1
#
_cell.length_a   1.000
_cell.length_b   1.000
_cell.length_c   1.000
_cell.angle_alpha   90.00
_cell.angle_beta   90.00
_cell.angle_gamma   90.00
#
_symmetry.space_group_name_H-M   'P 1'
#
loop_
_entity.id
_entity.type
_entity.pdbx_description
1 polymer ?
#
loop_
_entity_poly.entity_id
_entity_poly.type
_entity_poly.pdbx_seq_one_letter_code
_entity_poly.pdbx_strand_id
1 'polypeptide(L)' 'LASAELAAVASITGKLPTVEEYMEYAKNIDSMAADVYRYLSFDQIAEFREAAANAKIPAVQV' A
#
# COMPACT_ATOMS: atom_id res chain seq x y z
N LEU A 1 11.36 2.65 16.19
CA LEU A 1 11.01 1.75 15.08
C LEU A 1 9.65 1.13 15.40
N ALA A 2 8.67 1.26 14.50
CA ALA A 2 7.32 0.70 14.65
C ALA A 2 6.71 0.47 13.25
N SER A 3 5.66 -0.35 13.13
CA SER A 3 4.92 -0.51 11.89
C SER A 3 4.12 0.75 11.53
N ALA A 4 3.76 0.89 10.25
CA ALA A 4 2.95 2.03 9.78
C ALA A 4 1.57 2.07 10.44
N GLU A 5 0.93 0.92 10.68
CA GLU A 5 -0.38 0.85 11.34
C GLU A 5 -0.30 1.29 12.80
N LEU A 6 0.71 0.82 13.54
CA LEU A 6 0.90 1.23 14.94
C LEU A 6 1.21 2.73 15.03
N ALA A 7 2.01 3.26 14.10
CA ALA A 7 2.30 4.68 14.02
C ALA A 7 1.05 5.51 13.70
N ALA A 8 0.16 5.02 12.84
CA ALA A 8 -1.11 5.67 12.53
C ALA A 8 -2.04 5.72 13.74
N VAL A 9 -2.20 4.60 14.46
CA VAL A 9 -3.01 4.56 15.70
C VAL A 9 -2.42 5.49 16.77
N ALA A 10 -1.11 5.50 16.95
CA ALA A 10 -0.45 6.40 17.90
C ALA A 10 -0.63 7.88 17.51
N SER A 11 -0.64 8.19 16.22
CA SER A 11 -0.86 9.55 15.71
C SER A 11 -2.30 10.02 15.91
N ILE A 12 -3.28 9.11 15.79
CA ILE A 12 -4.70 9.40 16.06
C ILE A 12 -4.94 9.60 17.56
N THR A 13 -4.35 8.74 18.39
CA THR A 13 -4.58 8.73 19.85
C THR A 13 -3.69 9.70 20.62
N GLY A 14 -2.63 10.22 20.00
CA GLY A 14 -1.67 11.15 20.61
C GLY A 14 -0.73 10.51 21.64
N LYS A 15 -0.69 9.17 21.74
CA LYS A 15 0.14 8.42 22.69
C LYS A 15 0.50 7.04 22.11
N LEU A 16 1.44 6.34 22.75
CA LEU A 16 1.63 4.92 22.46
C LEU A 16 0.41 4.14 23.02
N PRO A 17 -0.37 3.43 22.17
CA PRO A 17 -1.55 2.71 22.64
C PRO A 17 -1.15 1.47 23.44
N THR A 18 -2.07 0.98 24.29
CA THR A 18 -1.98 -0.39 24.82
C THR A 18 -2.28 -1.42 23.74
N VAL A 19 -2.02 -2.69 24.02
CA VAL A 19 -2.32 -3.78 23.08
C VAL A 19 -3.82 -3.85 22.79
N GLU A 20 -4.66 -3.69 23.81
CA GLU A 20 -6.12 -3.72 23.69
C GLU A 20 -6.62 -2.55 22.82
N GLU A 21 -6.12 -1.34 23.07
CA GLU A 21 -6.43 -0.15 22.28
C GLU A 21 -6.01 -0.36 20.82
N TYR A 22 -4.81 -0.88 20.55
CA TYR A 22 -4.35 -1.17 19.19
C TYR A 22 -5.24 -2.20 18.47
N MET A 23 -5.61 -3.29 19.14
CA MET A 23 -6.39 -4.37 18.54
C MET A 23 -7.82 -3.96 18.19
N GLU A 24 -8.38 -2.94 18.85
CA GLU A 24 -9.67 -2.36 18.47
C GLU A 24 -9.61 -1.71 17.09
N TYR A 25 -8.56 -0.94 16.79
CA TYR A 25 -8.34 -0.35 15.47
C TYR A 25 -7.94 -1.39 14.42
N ALA A 26 -7.07 -2.34 14.79
CA ALA A 26 -6.54 -3.34 13.86
C ALA A 26 -7.65 -4.23 13.26
N LYS A 27 -8.69 -4.56 14.04
CA LYS A 27 -9.85 -5.32 13.54
C LYS A 27 -10.57 -4.66 12.36
N ASN A 28 -10.66 -3.32 12.37
CA ASN A 28 -11.30 -2.59 11.28
C ASN A 28 -10.42 -2.59 10.02
N ILE A 29 -9.10 -2.48 10.19
CA ILE A 29 -8.14 -2.55 9.08
C ILE A 29 -8.18 -3.93 8.41
N ASP A 30 -8.28 -4.99 9.21
CA ASP A 30 -8.34 -6.37 8.71
C ASP A 30 -9.55 -6.61 7.79
N SER A 31 -10.69 -5.97 8.08
CA SER A 31 -11.89 -6.08 7.23
C SER A 31 -11.72 -5.52 5.81
N MET A 32 -10.74 -4.63 5.60
CA MET A 32 -10.41 -4.01 4.31
C MET A 32 -9.06 -4.50 3.75
N ALA A 33 -8.44 -5.51 4.38
CA ALA A 33 -7.08 -5.94 4.07
C ALA A 33 -6.87 -6.28 2.59
N ALA A 34 -7.86 -6.92 1.96
CA ALA A 34 -7.79 -7.30 0.55
C ALA A 34 -7.67 -6.10 -0.40
N ASP A 35 -8.26 -4.96 -0.04
CA ASP A 35 -8.22 -3.74 -0.84
C ASP A 35 -6.99 -2.88 -0.50
N VAL A 36 -6.57 -2.88 0.77
CA VAL A 36 -5.48 -2.04 1.29
C VAL A 36 -4.10 -2.62 0.95
N TYR A 37 -3.88 -3.92 1.12
CA TYR A 37 -2.58 -4.57 0.90
C TYR A 37 -2.39 -5.04 -0.55
N ARG A 38 -2.67 -4.15 -1.50
CA ARG A 38 -2.45 -4.41 -2.92
C ARG A 38 -1.08 -3.91 -3.34
N TYR A 39 -0.28 -4.79 -3.92
CA TYR A 39 0.94 -4.40 -4.61
C TYR A 39 0.61 -3.76 -5.96
N LEU A 40 1.51 -2.90 -6.41
CA LEU A 40 1.35 -2.23 -7.67
C LEU A 40 1.78 -3.14 -8.83
N SER A 41 0.81 -3.73 -9.51
CA SER A 41 1.01 -4.50 -10.74
C SER A 41 0.99 -3.56 -11.95
N PHE A 42 2.15 -3.01 -12.32
CA PHE A 42 2.28 -2.04 -13.43
C PHE A 42 1.75 -2.57 -14.77
N ASP A 43 1.81 -3.87 -15.00
CA ASP A 43 1.27 -4.55 -16.19
C ASP A 43 -0.27 -4.54 -16.25
N GLN A 44 -0.95 -4.28 -15.13
CA GLN A 44 -2.40 -4.21 -15.03
C GLN A 44 -2.93 -2.77 -15.03
N ILE A 45 -2.04 -1.78 -14.99
CA ILE A 45 -2.39 -0.35 -14.97
C ILE A 45 -2.28 0.21 -16.38
N ALA A 46 -3.38 0.76 -16.91
CA ALA A 46 -3.50 1.17 -18.30
C ALA A 46 -2.42 2.17 -18.72
N GLU A 47 -2.15 3.16 -17.88
CA GLU A 47 -1.16 4.21 -18.11
C GLU A 47 0.25 3.64 -18.32
N PHE A 48 0.62 2.62 -17.54
CA PHE A 48 1.93 1.97 -17.66
C PHE A 48 1.99 1.02 -18.86
N ARG A 49 0.88 0.32 -19.17
CA ARG A 49 0.79 -0.52 -20.38
C ARG A 49 0.92 0.31 -21.66
N GLU A 50 0.24 1.45 -21.72
CA GLU A 50 0.29 2.35 -22.87
C GLU A 50 1.67 2.99 -23.02
N ALA A 51 2.28 3.43 -21.92
CA ALA A 51 3.64 3.95 -21.94
C ALA A 51 4.63 2.89 -22.43
N ALA A 52 4.50 1.64 -21.97
CA ALA A 52 5.34 0.52 -22.41
C ALA A 52 5.13 0.18 -23.89
N ALA A 53 3.89 0.19 -24.39
CA ALA A 53 3.58 -0.10 -25.79
C ALA A 53 4.15 0.94 -26.76
N ASN A 54 4.19 2.20 -26.33
CA ASN A 54 4.70 3.32 -27.13
C ASN A 54 6.20 3.58 -26.95
N ALA A 55 6.87 2.84 -26.05
CA ALA A 55 8.28 3.00 -25.78
C ALA A 55 9.12 2.54 -26.97
N LYS A 56 9.99 3.42 -27.48
CA LYS A 56 11.03 3.04 -28.44
C LYS A 56 12.20 2.47 -27.67
N ILE A 57 12.47 1.17 -27.83
CA ILE A 57 13.57 0.48 -27.16
C ILE A 57 14.77 0.41 -28.12
N PRO A 58 15.83 1.19 -27.92
CA PRO A 58 16.95 1.29 -28.86
C PRO A 58 17.69 -0.04 -29.08
N ALA A 59 17.62 -0.97 -28.12
CA ALA A 59 18.29 -2.26 -28.19
C ALA A 59 17.52 -3.32 -29.03
N VAL A 60 16.26 -3.06 -29.41
CA VAL A 60 15.39 -4.04 -30.07
C VAL A 60 14.90 -3.54 -31.45
N GLN A 61 14.89 -2.22 -31.67
CA GLN A 61 14.52 -1.62 -32.94
C GLN A 61 15.80 -1.34 -33.77
N VAL A 62 16.17 -2.31 -34.61
CA VAL A 62 17.12 -2.15 -35.76
C VAL A 62 16.35 -1.87 -37.04
#